data_AF-A0A8B3L101-F1
#
_entry.id   AF-A0A8B3L101-F1
#
_cell.length_a   1.000
_cell.length_b   1.000
_cell.length_c   1.000
_cell.angle_alpha   90.00
_cell.angle_beta   90.00
_cell.angle_gamma   90.00
#
_symmetry.space_group_name_H-M   'P 1'
#
loop_
_entity.id
_entity.type
_entity.pdbx_description
1 polymer ?
#
loop_
_entity_poly.entity_id
_entity_poly.type
_entity_poly.pdbx_seq_one_letter_code
_entity_poly.pdbx_strand_id
1 'polypeptide(L)' 'MVRALFVVVIAAGVAGCGTVKEKTAPCKRPANLTSYAADPRQECGPMSYVNGDPATAMAAIKAMATQ' A
#
# COMPACT_ATOMS: atom_id res chain seq x y z
N MET A 1 46.19 -13.07 14.21
CA MET A 1 45.51 -12.28 13.15
C MET A 1 44.41 -13.06 12.44
N VAL A 2 44.67 -14.26 11.88
CA VAL A 2 43.68 -15.07 11.13
C VAL A 2 42.38 -15.34 11.91
N ARG A 3 42.47 -15.67 13.21
CA ARG A 3 41.29 -15.89 14.06
C ARG A 3 40.36 -14.67 14.16
N ALA A 4 40.93 -13.47 14.27
CA ALA A 4 40.13 -12.25 14.38
C ALA A 4 39.44 -11.91 13.04
N LEU A 5 40.13 -12.13 11.92
CA LEU A 5 39.55 -12.00 10.57
C LEU A 5 38.36 -12.94 10.37
N PHE A 6 38.46 -14.19 10.81
CA PHE A 6 37.36 -15.14 10.73
C PHE A 6 36.12 -14.68 11.50
N VAL A 7 36.30 -14.14 12.71
CA VAL A 7 35.19 -13.62 13.53
C VAL A 7 34.52 -12.42 12.86
N VAL A 8 35.30 -11.50 12.26
CA VAL A 8 34.78 -10.33 11.56
C VAL A 8 33.97 -10.72 10.32
N VAL A 9 34.45 -11.70 9.54
CA VAL A 9 33.75 -12.20 8.34
C VAL A 9 32.42 -12.84 8.72
N ILE A 10 32.39 -13.63 9.79
CA ILE A 10 31.15 -14.26 10.27
C ILE A 10 30.17 -13.20 10.78
N ALA A 11 30.63 -12.22 11.57
CA ALA A 11 29.78 -11.14 12.08
C ALA A 11 29.17 -10.30 10.94
N ALA A 12 29.94 -9.97 9.91
CA ALA A 12 29.46 -9.25 8.75
C ALA A 12 28.46 -10.07 7.90
N GLY A 13 28.69 -11.39 7.78
CA GLY A 13 27.77 -12.29 7.07
C GLY A 13 26.42 -12.45 7.76
N VAL A 14 26.39 -12.54 9.09
CA VAL A 14 25.16 -12.67 9.87
C VAL A 14 24.39 -11.34 9.97
N ALA A 15 25.09 -10.19 9.96
CA ALA A 15 24.45 -8.88 9.91
C ALA A 15 23.86 -8.54 8.51
N GLY A 16 24.26 -9.29 7.47
CA GLY A 16 23.99 -8.95 6.07
C GLY A 16 22.78 -9.61 5.41
N CYS A 17 22.04 -10.53 6.06
CA CYS A 17 20.90 -11.17 5.42
C CYS A 17 19.76 -11.47 6.39
N GLY A 18 18.61 -10.81 6.18
CA GLY A 18 17.33 -11.30 6.69
C GLY A 18 16.43 -10.33 7.44
N THR A 19 16.45 -9.01 7.18
CA THR A 19 15.18 -8.29 7.37
C THR A 19 14.29 -8.67 6.21
N VAL A 20 13.13 -9.24 6.50
CA VAL A 20 12.04 -9.37 5.53
C VAL A 20 11.62 -7.95 5.20
N LYS A 21 12.31 -7.32 4.25
CA LYS A 21 11.76 -6.19 3.53
C LYS A 21 10.60 -6.79 2.78
N GLU A 22 9.39 -6.66 3.34
CA GLU A 22 8.16 -7.25 2.81
C GLU A 22 8.20 -7.25 1.28
N LYS A 23 8.47 -8.43 0.70
CA LYS A 23 8.45 -8.67 -0.74
C LYS A 23 7.02 -8.93 -1.20
N THR A 24 6.03 -8.36 -0.51
CA THR A 24 4.74 -8.12 -1.12
C THR A 24 4.92 -6.94 -2.05
N ALA A 25 4.46 -7.05 -3.29
CA ALA A 25 4.58 -6.01 -4.31
C ALA A 25 4.44 -4.59 -3.72
N PRO A 26 5.17 -3.57 -4.22
CA PRO A 26 5.21 -2.19 -3.71
C PRO A 26 3.86 -1.44 -3.71
N CYS A 27 2.76 -2.15 -3.97
CA CYS A 27 1.41 -1.66 -4.06
C CYS A 27 0.60 -1.84 -2.76
N LYS A 28 1.03 -2.70 -1.81
CA LYS A 28 0.31 -2.83 -0.53
C LYS A 28 0.84 -1.80 0.45
N ARG A 29 0.22 -0.63 0.44
CA ARG A 29 0.41 0.41 1.43
C ARG A 29 0.18 -0.20 2.83
N PRO A 30 1.17 -0.18 3.73
CA PRO A 30 1.00 -0.64 5.10
C PRO A 30 -0.20 0.06 5.73
N ALA A 31 -1.01 -0.68 6.50
CA ALA A 31 -2.22 -0.15 7.13
C ALA A 31 -1.95 1.07 8.06
N ASN A 32 -0.70 1.20 8.53
CA ASN A 32 -0.22 2.31 9.37
C ASN A 32 0.34 3.49 8.55
N LEU A 33 0.68 3.31 7.28
CA LEU A 33 1.18 4.41 6.45
C LEU A 33 0.01 5.17 5.85
N THR A 34 -0.61 6.07 6.63
CA THR A 34 -1.38 7.19 6.07
C THR A 34 -0.46 8.08 5.23
N SER A 35 -0.98 9.05 4.48
CA SER A 35 -0.11 9.83 3.57
C SER A 35 0.89 10.60 4.41
N TYR A 36 2.11 10.80 3.90
CA TYR A 36 3.08 11.66 4.60
C TYR A 36 2.54 13.09 4.82
N ALA A 37 1.58 13.51 4.00
CA ALA A 37 0.77 14.69 4.23
C ALA A 37 -0.52 14.33 5.01
N ALA A 38 -0.89 15.19 5.96
CA ALA A 38 -2.22 15.15 6.55
C ALA A 38 -3.28 15.19 5.44
N ASP A 39 -4.31 14.35 5.54
CA ASP A 39 -5.45 14.43 4.61
C ASP A 39 -6.19 15.75 4.89
N PRO A 40 -6.23 16.71 3.95
CA PRO A 40 -6.96 17.96 4.16
C PRO A 40 -8.48 17.75 4.10
N ARG A 41 -8.94 16.57 3.69
CA ARG A 41 -10.36 16.23 3.62
C ARG A 41 -10.86 16.03 5.05
N GLN A 42 -12.04 16.58 5.31
CA GLN A 42 -12.79 16.25 6.52
C GLN A 42 -13.17 14.77 6.50
N GLU A 43 -13.39 14.19 7.67
CA GLU A 43 -13.95 12.85 7.81
C GLU A 43 -15.18 12.73 6.90
N CYS A 44 -15.08 11.83 5.93
CA CYS A 44 -16.17 11.54 5.02
C CYS A 44 -17.19 10.78 5.87
N GLY A 45 -18.35 11.38 6.11
CA GLY A 45 -19.41 10.78 6.93
C GLY A 45 -19.82 9.37 6.45
N PRO A 46 -20.85 8.76 7.06
CA PRO A 46 -21.24 7.40 6.72
C PRO A 46 -21.41 7.23 5.21
N MET A 47 -20.89 6.10 4.69
CA MET A 47 -21.01 5.74 3.29
C MET A 47 -22.48 5.79 2.86
N SER A 48 -22.77 6.51 1.78
CA SER A 48 -24.10 6.59 1.20
C SER A 48 -24.13 5.98 -0.20
N TYR A 49 -25.27 5.41 -0.56
CA TYR A 49 -25.51 4.97 -1.93
C TYR A 49 -25.67 6.19 -2.82
N VAL A 50 -24.72 6.41 -3.72
CA VAL A 50 -24.77 7.50 -4.70
C VAL A 50 -25.81 7.21 -5.79
N ASN A 51 -25.97 5.94 -6.16
CA ASN A 51 -26.96 5.48 -7.11
C ASN A 51 -28.10 4.79 -6.35
N GLY A 52 -29.25 5.46 -6.25
CA GLY A 52 -30.43 4.90 -5.59
C GLY A 52 -31.01 3.71 -6.35
N ASP A 53 -31.22 3.88 -7.66
CA ASP A 53 -31.64 2.79 -8.56
C ASP A 53 -30.49 2.36 -9.49
N PRO A 54 -30.01 1.12 -9.39
CA PRO A 54 -28.96 0.59 -10.26
C PRO A 54 -29.32 0.64 -11.74
N ALA A 55 -30.59 0.41 -12.11
CA ALA A 55 -31.01 0.36 -13.50
C ALA A 55 -30.88 1.73 -14.17
N THR A 56 -31.36 2.78 -13.49
CA THR A 56 -31.22 4.18 -13.92
C THR A 56 -29.76 4.59 -14.05
N ALA A 57 -28.93 4.24 -13.06
CA ALA A 57 -27.50 4.56 -13.11
C ALA A 57 -26.79 3.88 -14.30
N MET A 58 -27.10 2.60 -14.55
CA MET A 58 -26.54 1.87 -15.70
C MET A 58 -27.02 2.44 -17.04
N ALA A 59 -28.28 2.88 -17.14
CA ALA A 59 -28.81 3.53 -18.34
C ALA A 59 -28.07 4.84 -18.64
N ALA A 60 -27.83 5.67 -17.62
CA ALA A 60 -27.07 6.91 -17.76
C ALA A 60 -25.63 6.66 -18.23
N ILE A 61 -24.94 5.66 -17.66
CA ILE A 61 -23.57 5.28 -18.09
C ILE A 61 -23.56 4.87 -19.57
N LYS A 62 -24.52 4.06 -20.00
CA LYS A 62 -24.62 3.63 -21.41
C LYS A 62 -24.85 4.82 -22.34
N ALA A 63 -25.68 5.79 -21.95
CA ALA A 63 -25.95 6.98 -22.75
C ALA A 63 -24.72 7.90 -22.90
N MET A 64 -23.82 7.93 -21.90
CA MET A 64 -22.54 8.66 -22.01
C MET A 64 -21.52 7.94 -22.91
N ALA A 65 -21.52 6.60 -22.92
CA ALA A 65 -20.60 5.82 -23.75
C ALA A 65 -20.91 5.88 -25.25
N THR A 66 -22.11 6.33 -25.63
CA THR A 66 -22.56 6.45 -27.02
C THR A 66 -22.51 7.89 -27.56
N GLN A 67 -21.97 8.83 -26.79
CA GLN A 67 -21.63 10.19 -27.25
C GLN A 67 -20.22 10.23 -27.81
#